data_AF-A0A1Q9NYU1-F1
#
_entry.id   AF-A0A1Q9NYU1-F1
#
_cell.length_a   1.000
_cell.length_b   1.000
_cell.length_c   1.000
_cell.angle_alpha   90.00
_cell.angle_beta   90.00
_cell.angle_gamma   90.00
#
_symmetry.space_group_name_H-M   'P 1'
#
loop_
_entity.id
_entity.type
_entity.pdbx_description
1 polymer ?
#
loop_
_entity_poly.entity_id
_entity_poly.type
_entity_poly.pdbx_seq_one_letter_code
_entity_poly.pdbx_strand_id
1 'polypeptide(L)'
;MEIEPIMTKSYIRLNIRNKRILLTACHQIPSRSFNYNGKPLICFRCLGINIGFILAVVVQLILLFLTLLHVNLIYFVVNDRSTSFLLRFLISILLLLPLVIDGSLQLMLNKYESNNKLRLFTGLLGGIGQFYFVFNLGALTRYYLI
;
A
#
# COMPACT_ATOMS: atom_id res chain seq x y z
N MET A 1 -16.45 15.85 31.79
CA MET A 1 -15.15 15.16 31.72
C MET A 1 -14.65 15.33 30.31
N GLU A 2 -13.88 16.40 30.07
CA GLU A 2 -13.24 16.63 28.78
C GLU A 2 -12.14 15.58 28.62
N ILE A 3 -12.34 14.66 27.68
CA ILE A 3 -11.31 13.70 27.30
C ILE A 3 -10.32 14.51 26.46
N GLU A 4 -9.21 14.95 27.04
CA GLU A 4 -8.09 15.48 26.25
C GLU A 4 -7.72 14.44 25.18
N PRO A 5 -7.59 14.84 23.91
CA PRO A 5 -7.17 13.91 22.88
C PRO A 5 -5.74 13.50 23.22
N ILE A 6 -5.51 12.21 23.49
CA ILE A 6 -4.18 11.63 23.64
C ILE A 6 -3.44 11.86 22.32
N MET A 7 -2.78 13.00 22.24
CA MET A 7 -1.84 13.38 21.21
C MET A 7 -0.54 12.66 21.52
N THR A 8 -0.45 11.36 21.25
CA THR A 8 0.84 10.66 21.21
C THR A 8 1.56 11.10 19.95
N LYS A 9 2.19 12.28 20.06
CA LYS A 9 3.04 12.94 19.10
C LYS A 9 4.26 12.07 18.76
N SER A 10 4.09 11.08 17.89
CA SER A 10 5.21 10.39 17.25
C SER A 10 5.64 11.11 15.96
N TYR A 11 5.73 12.45 15.95
CA TYR A 11 6.38 13.12 14.83
C TYR A 11 7.89 13.04 15.00
N ILE A 12 8.60 12.57 13.98
CA ILE A 12 10.04 12.74 13.90
C ILE A 12 10.29 14.20 13.51
N ARG A 13 10.86 15.01 14.41
CA ARG A 13 11.35 16.34 14.02
C ARG A 13 12.58 16.16 13.14
N LEU A 14 12.43 16.20 11.82
CA LEU A 14 13.58 16.47 10.95
C LEU A 14 13.84 17.97 10.93
N ASN A 15 15.05 18.36 11.36
CA ASN A 15 15.47 19.76 11.41
C ASN A 15 15.97 20.22 10.03
N ILE A 16 15.07 20.33 9.05
CA ILE A 16 15.36 20.96 7.76
C ILE A 16 14.51 22.22 7.67
N ARG A 17 15.15 23.40 7.78
CA ARG A 17 14.53 24.73 7.64
C ARG A 17 13.28 24.97 8.51
N ASN A 18 13.27 24.49 9.75
CA ASN A 18 12.17 24.71 10.70
C ASN A 18 10.78 24.20 10.24
N LYS A 19 10.74 23.33 9.21
CA LYS A 19 9.50 22.70 8.74
C LYS A 19 9.25 21.40 9.50
N ARG A 20 8.06 21.25 10.06
CA ARG A 20 7.60 19.99 10.66
C ARG A 20 7.28 19.01 9.53
N ILE A 21 8.18 18.06 9.26
CA ILE A 21 7.93 16.97 8.30
C ILE A 21 7.38 15.79 9.08
N LEU A 22 6.19 15.33 8.69
CA LEU A 22 5.45 14.28 9.36
C LEU A 22 5.79 12.92 8.72
N LEU A 23 6.79 12.21 9.26
CA LEU A 23 7.35 10.98 8.65
C LEU A 23 6.70 9.66 9.08
N THR A 24 5.86 9.64 10.10
CA THR A 24 5.16 8.43 10.53
C THR A 24 3.97 8.15 9.62
N ALA A 25 3.95 7.04 8.88
CA ALA A 25 2.84 6.72 7.96
C ALA A 25 1.48 6.51 8.67
N CYS A 26 1.48 6.16 9.97
CA CYS A 26 0.29 6.06 10.80
C CYS A 26 0.41 6.98 12.02
N HIS A 27 -0.56 7.88 12.19
CA HIS A 27 -0.64 8.81 13.33
C HIS A 27 -1.72 8.43 14.35
N GLN A 28 -2.41 7.31 14.13
CA GLN A 28 -3.52 6.84 14.98
C GLN A 28 -4.50 7.96 15.36
N ILE A 29 -4.90 8.79 14.40
CA ILE A 29 -5.86 9.87 14.67
C ILE A 29 -7.26 9.24 14.75
N PRO A 30 -8.04 9.46 15.84
CA PRO A 30 -9.33 8.79 16.04
C PRO A 30 -10.35 8.98 14.91
N SER A 31 -10.37 10.16 14.27
CA SER A 31 -11.31 10.47 13.18
C SER A 31 -11.04 9.68 11.88
N ARG A 32 -9.84 9.10 11.73
CA ARG A 32 -9.41 8.38 10.52
C ARG A 32 -8.79 7.02 10.81
N SER A 33 -9.04 6.48 11.99
CA SER A 33 -8.57 5.16 12.41
C SER A 33 -9.77 4.28 12.74
N PHE A 34 -9.57 2.97 12.56
CA PHE A 34 -10.46 1.99 13.17
C PHE A 34 -10.26 2.05 14.69
N ASN A 35 -11.33 2.33 15.43
CA ASN A 35 -11.30 2.52 16.87
C ASN A 35 -11.83 1.27 17.58
N TYR A 36 -11.10 0.78 18.57
CA TYR A 36 -11.52 -0.33 19.41
C TYR A 36 -11.39 0.09 20.87
N ASN A 37 -12.46 -0.09 21.65
CA ASN A 37 -12.53 0.35 23.06
C ASN A 37 -12.08 1.81 23.28
N GLY A 38 -12.52 2.71 22.40
CA GLY A 38 -12.19 4.15 22.49
C GLY A 38 -10.75 4.51 22.11
N LYS A 39 -9.92 3.53 21.69
CA LYS A 39 -8.53 3.74 21.28
C LYS A 39 -8.38 3.57 19.76
N PRO A 40 -7.70 4.50 19.07
CA PRO A 40 -7.40 4.36 17.65
C PRO A 40 -6.37 3.24 17.43
N LEU A 41 -6.75 2.19 16.71
CA LEU A 41 -5.86 1.06 16.40
C LEU A 41 -5.01 1.34 15.17
N ILE A 42 -5.64 1.42 13.99
CA ILE A 42 -4.96 1.55 12.70
C ILE A 42 -5.69 2.53 11.80
N CYS A 43 -4.94 3.40 11.12
CA CYS A 43 -5.48 4.31 10.11
C CYS A 43 -6.12 3.52 8.96
N PHE A 44 -7.25 3.99 8.42
CA PHE A 44 -7.89 3.36 7.24
C PHE A 44 -6.93 3.19 6.04
N ARG A 45 -5.96 4.11 5.89
CA ARG A 45 -4.91 3.99 4.87
C ARG A 45 -4.01 2.77 5.10
N CYS A 46 -3.46 2.64 6.30
CA CYS A 46 -2.58 1.52 6.66
C CYS A 46 -3.35 0.19 6.65
N LEU A 47 -4.62 0.21 7.06
CA LEU A 47 -5.51 -0.94 6.94
C LEU A 47 -5.64 -1.36 5.46
N GLY A 48 -5.89 -0.42 4.56
CA GLY A 48 -5.95 -0.67 3.12
C GLY A 48 -4.65 -1.27 2.59
N ILE A 49 -3.50 -0.66 2.90
CA ILE A 49 -2.18 -1.14 2.48
C ILE A 49 -1.96 -2.60 2.91
N ASN A 50 -2.19 -2.90 4.19
CA ASN A 50 -2.01 -4.26 4.72
C ASN A 50 -2.96 -5.26 4.06
N ILE A 51 -4.25 -4.92 3.92
CA ILE A 51 -5.22 -5.79 3.24
C ILE A 51 -4.82 -6.04 1.79
N GLY A 52 -4.42 -4.98 1.06
CA GLY A 52 -4.04 -5.08 -0.35
C GLY A 52 -2.80 -5.92 -0.55
N PHE A 53 -1.80 -5.77 0.32
CA PHE A 53 -0.59 -6.59 0.29
C PHE A 53 -0.90 -8.07 0.56
N ILE A 54 -1.66 -8.37 1.62
CA ILE A 54 -2.06 -9.76 1.95
C ILE A 54 -2.88 -10.37 0.81
N LEU A 55 -3.83 -9.62 0.25
CA LEU A 55 -4.64 -10.08 -0.87
C LEU A 55 -3.76 -10.43 -2.09
N ALA A 56 -2.79 -9.59 -2.42
CA ALA A 56 -1.88 -9.84 -3.53
C ALA A 56 -1.00 -11.07 -3.30
N VAL A 57 -0.50 -11.29 -2.07
CA VAL A 57 0.23 -12.51 -1.69
C VAL A 57 -0.66 -13.74 -1.88
N VAL A 58 -1.88 -13.72 -1.34
CA VAL A 58 -2.82 -14.85 -1.43
C VAL A 58 -3.15 -15.18 -2.89
N VAL A 59 -3.46 -14.16 -3.70
CA VAL A 59 -3.70 -14.33 -5.13
C VAL A 59 -2.48 -14.94 -5.82
N GLN A 60 -1.28 -14.44 -5.55
CA GLN A 60 -0.05 -14.96 -6.16
C GLN A 60 0.24 -16.42 -5.76
N LEU A 61 -0.04 -16.80 -4.51
CA LEU A 61 0.10 -18.18 -4.04
C LEU A 61 -0.94 -19.11 -4.68
N ILE A 62 -2.19 -18.66 -4.84
CA ILE A 62 -3.22 -19.41 -5.55
C ILE A 62 -2.82 -19.63 -7.01
N LEU A 63 -2.35 -18.58 -7.71
CA LEU A 63 -1.87 -18.68 -9.08
C LEU A 63 -0.67 -19.64 -9.21
N LEU A 64 0.25 -19.63 -8.24
CA LEU A 64 1.36 -20.57 -8.20
C LEU A 64 0.86 -22.01 -8.03
N PHE A 65 -0.03 -22.25 -7.07
CA PHE A 65 -0.60 -23.58 -6.81
C PHE A 65 -1.36 -24.12 -8.02
N LEU A 66 -2.18 -23.29 -8.68
CA LEU A 66 -2.93 -23.69 -9.87
C LEU A 66 -2.01 -23.98 -11.07
N THR A 67 -0.89 -23.27 -11.19
CA THR A 67 0.17 -23.60 -12.17
C THR A 67 0.79 -24.97 -11.87
N LEU A 68 1.04 -25.29 -10.60
CA LEU A 68 1.55 -26.61 -10.19
C LEU A 68 0.55 -27.75 -10.45
N LEU A 69 -0.76 -27.47 -10.41
CA LEU A 69 -1.81 -28.43 -10.73
C LEU A 69 -2.02 -28.64 -12.25
N HIS A 70 -1.20 -28.04 -13.11
CA HIS A 70 -1.27 -28.17 -14.57
C HIS A 70 -2.67 -27.91 -15.16
N VAL A 71 -3.42 -26.96 -14.60
CA VAL A 71 -4.69 -26.52 -15.22
C VAL A 71 -4.34 -25.77 -16.50
N ASN A 72 -4.54 -26.41 -17.67
CA ASN A 72 -4.11 -25.94 -18.98
C ASN A 72 -4.45 -24.45 -19.28
N LEU A 73 -5.60 -23.97 -18.82
CA LEU A 73 -6.03 -22.58 -18.99
C LEU A 73 -5.18 -21.58 -18.20
N ILE A 74 -4.79 -21.91 -16.96
CA ILE A 74 -4.01 -21.04 -16.07
C ILE A 74 -2.53 -21.10 -16.44
N TYR A 75 -2.06 -22.28 -16.84
CA TYR A 75 -0.71 -22.44 -17.38
C TYR A 75 -0.49 -21.51 -18.58
N PHE A 76 -1.47 -21.39 -19.48
CA PHE A 76 -1.41 -20.43 -20.58
C PHE A 76 -1.36 -18.96 -20.10
N VAL A 77 -2.20 -18.56 -19.13
CA VAL A 77 -2.23 -17.18 -18.60
C VAL A 77 -0.94 -16.80 -17.84
N VAL A 78 -0.38 -17.73 -17.06
CA VAL A 78 0.84 -17.50 -16.27
C VAL A 78 2.11 -17.60 -17.12
N ASN A 79 2.13 -18.52 -18.09
CA ASN A 79 3.26 -18.77 -18.99
C ASN A 79 3.20 -17.91 -20.26
N ASP A 80 2.19 -17.04 -20.42
CA ASP A 80 2.16 -16.07 -21.50
C ASP A 80 3.33 -15.07 -21.35
N ARG A 81 4.42 -15.39 -22.05
CA ARG A 81 5.64 -14.59 -22.17
C ARG A 81 5.41 -13.26 -22.90
N SER A 82 4.23 -13.03 -23.49
CA SER A 82 3.93 -11.81 -24.26
C SER A 82 3.83 -10.55 -23.40
N THR A 83 3.49 -10.68 -22.11
CA THR A 83 3.50 -9.54 -21.18
C THR A 83 4.94 -9.15 -20.83
N SER A 84 5.43 -8.08 -21.48
CA SER A 84 6.77 -7.55 -21.24
C SER A 84 6.99 -7.21 -19.76
N PHE A 85 8.20 -7.46 -19.28
CA PHE A 85 8.64 -7.11 -17.93
C PHE A 85 8.31 -5.64 -17.57
N LEU A 86 8.53 -4.73 -18.53
CA LEU A 86 8.21 -3.32 -18.41
C LEU A 86 6.73 -3.09 -18.08
N LEU A 87 5.81 -3.80 -18.75
CA LEU A 87 4.38 -3.66 -18.51
C LEU A 87 4.00 -4.07 -17.06
N ARG A 88 4.59 -5.14 -16.52
CA ARG A 88 4.36 -5.59 -15.13
C ARG A 88 4.82 -4.54 -14.12
N PHE A 89 5.97 -3.92 -14.38
CA PHE A 89 6.48 -2.80 -13.58
C PHE A 89 5.59 -1.56 -13.67
N LEU A 90 5.17 -1.18 -14.88
CA LEU A 90 4.30 -0.04 -15.11
C LEU A 90 2.96 -0.20 -14.39
N ILE A 91 2.34 -1.38 -14.46
CA ILE A 91 1.10 -1.69 -13.72
C ILE A 91 1.31 -1.56 -12.20
N SER A 92 2.42 -2.07 -11.68
CA SER A 92 2.75 -1.98 -10.25
C SER A 92 2.87 -0.52 -9.79
N ILE A 93 3.55 0.32 -10.58
CA ILE A 93 3.69 1.77 -10.33
C ILE A 93 2.34 2.48 -10.44
N LEU A 94 1.53 2.13 -11.45
CA LEU A 94 0.21 2.73 -11.64
C LEU A 94 -0.73 2.46 -10.45
N LEU A 95 -0.64 1.27 -9.84
CA LEU A 95 -1.40 0.93 -8.64
C LEU A 95 -0.92 1.67 -7.38
N LEU A 96 0.37 2.02 -7.30
CA LEU A 96 0.94 2.83 -6.21
C LEU A 96 0.55 4.30 -6.31
N LEU A 97 0.32 4.80 -7.53
CA LEU A 97 0.14 6.21 -7.82
C LEU A 97 -1.04 6.86 -7.05
N PRO A 98 -2.23 6.25 -6.94
CA PRO A 98 -3.32 6.79 -6.11
C PRO A 98 -2.95 6.99 -4.64
N LEU A 99 -2.19 6.05 -4.05
CA LEU A 99 -1.73 6.16 -2.66
C LEU A 99 -0.74 7.31 -2.48
N VAL A 100 0.23 7.40 -3.39
CA VAL A 100 1.25 8.45 -3.35
C VAL A 100 0.61 9.82 -3.55
N ILE A 101 -0.31 9.96 -4.50
CA ILE A 101 -1.02 11.21 -4.75
C ILE A 101 -1.89 11.61 -3.56
N ASP A 102 -2.75 10.72 -3.06
CA ASP A 102 -3.62 11.00 -1.90
C ASP A 102 -2.79 11.36 -0.65
N GLY A 103 -1.72 10.62 -0.38
CA GLY A 103 -0.80 10.92 0.72
C GLY A 103 -0.08 12.26 0.54
N SER A 104 0.41 12.54 -0.67
CA SER A 104 1.15 13.78 -0.97
C SER A 104 0.26 15.00 -0.96
N LEU A 105 -0.95 14.92 -1.54
CA LEU A 105 -1.93 16.01 -1.52
C LEU A 105 -2.33 16.36 -0.08
N GLN A 106 -2.54 15.36 0.77
CA GLN A 106 -2.87 15.58 2.18
C GLN A 106 -1.70 16.19 2.97
N LEU A 107 -0.45 15.90 2.61
CA LEU A 107 0.75 16.49 3.22
C LEU A 107 1.02 17.93 2.72
N MET A 108 0.76 18.20 1.44
CA MET A 108 1.05 19.49 0.82
C MET A 108 -0.08 20.51 0.98
N LEU A 109 -1.33 20.06 1.00
CA LEU A 109 -2.52 20.89 1.08
C LEU A 109 -3.16 20.74 2.47
N ASN A 110 -2.87 21.69 3.35
CA ASN A 110 -3.47 21.74 4.70
C ASN A 110 -5.02 21.80 4.71
N LYS A 111 -5.65 22.09 3.56
CA LYS A 111 -7.12 22.15 3.41
C LYS A 111 -7.74 20.85 2.88
N TYR A 112 -6.91 19.90 2.41
CA TYR A 112 -7.38 18.64 1.85
C TYR A 112 -7.21 17.52 2.87
N GLU A 113 -8.33 16.97 3.32
CA GLU A 113 -8.36 15.76 4.12
C GLU A 113 -9.20 14.71 3.38
N SER A 114 -8.58 13.62 2.96
CA SER A 114 -9.29 12.52 2.32
C SER A 114 -10.32 11.91 3.28
N ASN A 115 -11.40 11.33 2.78
CA ASN A 115 -12.33 10.60 3.65
C ASN A 115 -11.86 9.16 3.90
N ASN A 116 -12.44 8.47 4.90
CA ASN A 116 -11.99 7.13 5.30
C ASN A 116 -12.13 6.09 4.17
N LYS A 117 -13.15 6.21 3.32
CA LYS A 117 -13.34 5.32 2.16
C LYS A 117 -12.22 5.51 1.13
N LEU A 118 -11.90 6.77 0.81
CA LEU A 118 -10.82 7.09 -0.12
C LEU A 118 -9.47 6.62 0.42
N ARG A 119 -9.18 6.88 1.71
CA ARG A 119 -7.94 6.40 2.37
C ARG A 119 -7.80 4.88 2.30
N LEU A 120 -8.88 4.16 2.54
CA LEU A 120 -8.90 2.70 2.46
C LEU A 120 -8.66 2.23 1.03
N PHE A 121 -9.32 2.85 0.05
CA PHE A 121 -9.21 2.49 -1.37
C PHE A 121 -7.82 2.75 -1.94
N THR A 122 -7.27 3.95 -1.74
CA THR A 122 -5.91 4.28 -2.19
C THR A 122 -4.88 3.41 -1.48
N GLY A 123 -5.09 3.14 -0.18
CA GLY A 123 -4.30 2.17 0.58
C GLY A 123 -4.33 0.77 -0.02
N LEU A 124 -5.51 0.24 -0.34
CA LEU A 124 -5.69 -1.09 -0.93
C LEU A 124 -4.93 -1.24 -2.25
N LEU A 125 -5.11 -0.29 -3.18
CA LEU A 125 -4.40 -0.27 -4.46
C LEU A 125 -2.88 -0.19 -4.25
N GLY A 126 -2.46 0.70 -3.34
CA GLY A 126 -1.04 0.84 -3.01
C GLY A 126 -0.42 -0.42 -2.41
N GLY A 127 -1.15 -1.16 -1.56
CA GLY A 127 -0.70 -2.44 -1.02
C GLY A 127 -0.50 -3.50 -2.10
N ILE A 128 -1.43 -3.60 -3.05
CA ILE A 128 -1.33 -4.51 -4.21
C ILE A 128 -0.14 -4.12 -5.09
N GLY A 129 -0.03 -2.83 -5.43
CA GLY A 129 1.07 -2.30 -6.24
C GLY A 129 2.43 -2.51 -5.58
N GLN A 130 2.53 -2.32 -4.26
CA GLN A 130 3.76 -2.54 -3.49
C GLN A 130 4.22 -4.00 -3.54
N PHE A 131 3.29 -4.95 -3.37
CA PHE A 131 3.61 -6.37 -3.49
C PHE A 131 4.18 -6.71 -4.88
N TYR A 132 3.46 -6.35 -5.95
CA TYR A 132 3.89 -6.68 -7.31
C TYR A 132 5.17 -5.95 -7.70
N PHE A 133 5.40 -4.73 -7.23
CA PHE A 133 6.67 -4.03 -7.47
C PHE A 133 7.86 -4.81 -6.89
N VAL A 134 7.77 -5.23 -5.62
CA VAL A 134 8.84 -6.01 -4.96
C VAL A 134 8.98 -7.39 -5.60
N PHE A 135 7.87 -8.05 -5.92
CA PHE A 135 7.87 -9.37 -6.57
C PHE A 135 8.56 -9.32 -7.94
N ASN A 136 8.23 -8.33 -8.78
CA ASN A 136 8.85 -8.15 -10.09
C ASN A 136 10.34 -7.76 -9.97
N LEU A 137 10.73 -7.00 -8.95
CA LEU A 137 12.14 -6.70 -8.67
C LEU A 137 12.94 -7.96 -8.35
N GLY A 138 12.39 -8.86 -7.53
CA GLY A 138 13.00 -10.17 -7.26
C GLY A 138 12.99 -11.13 -8.45
N ALA A 139 12.07 -10.97 -9.40
CA ALA A 139 12.09 -11.71 -10.66
C ALA A 139 13.15 -11.19 -11.63
N LEU A 140 13.41 -9.87 -11.63
CA LEU A 140 14.44 -9.24 -12.45
C LEU A 140 15.84 -9.77 -12.13
N THR A 141 16.16 -9.87 -10.83
CA THR A 141 17.48 -10.35 -10.40
C THR A 141 17.75 -11.77 -10.89
N ARG A 142 16.73 -12.64 -10.93
CA ARG A 142 16.86 -14.00 -11.47
C ARG A 142 17.07 -14.03 -12.99
N TYR A 143 16.54 -13.06 -13.73
CA TYR A 143 16.68 -13.01 -15.19
C TYR A 143 18.10 -12.58 -15.63
N TYR A 144 18.79 -11.75 -14.85
CA TYR A 144 20.14 -11.28 -15.18
C TYR A 144 21.27 -12.10 -14.54
N LEU A 145 20.96 -12.96 -13.56
CA LEU A 145 21.95 -13.77 -12.83
C LEU A 145 22.03 -15.23 -13.30
N ILE A 146 21.25 -15.63 -14.31
CA ILE A 146 21.23 -16.97 -14.92
C ILE A 146 21.37 -16.79 -16.43
#